data_AF-A0A966YV72-F1
#
_entry.id   AF-A0A966YV72-F1
#
_cell.length_a   1.000
_cell.length_b   1.000
_cell.length_c   1.000
_cell.angle_alpha   90.00
_cell.angle_beta   90.00
_cell.angle_gamma   90.00
#
_symmetry.space_group_name_H-M   'P 1'
#
loop_
_entity.id
_entity.type
_entity.pdbx_description
1 polymer ?
#
loop_
_entity_poly.entity_id
_entity_poly.type
_entity_poly.pdbx_seq_one_letter_code
_entity_poly.pdbx_strand_id
1 'polypeptide(L)'
;MRTTDGLMKGELLWAEHVCESPHEQWTVSNESRATAIDDPTDLKGLGYGMPTAIASDLEWYAVRPSVSFDEEHGYEQSGVVHGVVEVEGRAPFGLDEVSAWRCHRWWTNGSGIPKMVMARTSDREADVIFQTPEASLWTFSLDEHGWSQVM
;
A
#
# COMPACT_ATOMS: atom_id res chain seq x y z
N MET A 1 -6.51 4.51 -26.53
CA MET A 1 -5.20 3.98 -26.95
C MET A 1 -4.69 3.14 -25.78
N ARG A 2 -4.79 1.81 -25.86
CA ARG A 2 -4.25 0.90 -24.82
C ARG A 2 -2.76 0.73 -25.12
N THR A 3 -1.91 1.31 -24.30
CA THR A 3 -0.49 0.99 -24.27
C THR A 3 -0.26 -0.22 -23.38
N THR A 4 0.76 -1.00 -23.73
CA THR A 4 1.23 -2.25 -23.14
C THR A 4 1.14 -2.30 -21.61
N ASP A 5 0.71 -3.44 -21.09
CA ASP A 5 0.50 -3.86 -19.70
C ASP A 5 0.82 -2.85 -18.57
N GLY A 6 -0.24 -2.43 -17.84
CA GLY A 6 -0.14 -1.87 -16.49
C GLY A 6 0.07 -0.35 -16.36
N LEU A 7 0.44 0.36 -17.43
CA LEU A 7 0.75 1.78 -17.34
C LEU A 7 -0.51 2.67 -17.33
N MET A 8 -0.95 3.13 -16.16
CA MET A 8 -1.95 4.19 -16.01
C MET A 8 -1.23 5.55 -15.98
N LYS A 9 -1.05 6.20 -17.14
CA LYS A 9 -0.51 7.57 -17.24
C LYS A 9 -1.65 8.58 -17.46
N GLY A 10 -1.88 9.44 -16.47
CA GLY A 10 -2.52 10.75 -16.70
C GLY A 10 -1.46 11.79 -17.07
N GLU A 11 -1.84 12.89 -17.71
CA GLU A 11 -0.89 14.00 -17.88
C GLU A 11 -0.38 14.43 -16.49
N LEU A 12 0.93 14.24 -16.25
CA LEU A 12 1.63 14.55 -15.00
C LEU A 12 1.31 13.66 -13.79
N LEU A 13 0.65 12.52 -13.97
CA LEU A 13 0.43 11.54 -12.91
C LEU A 13 0.88 10.16 -13.40
N TRP A 14 1.95 9.64 -12.80
CA TRP A 14 2.42 8.29 -13.07
C TRP A 14 2.75 7.56 -11.77
N ALA A 15 2.58 6.25 -11.81
CA ALA A 15 3.00 5.33 -10.76
C ALA A 15 3.53 4.07 -11.42
N GLU A 16 4.61 3.54 -10.88
CA GLU A 16 5.29 2.34 -11.35
C GLU A 16 5.49 1.40 -10.16
N HIS A 17 5.27 0.12 -10.42
CA HIS A 17 5.56 -0.97 -9.50
C HIS A 17 6.26 -2.04 -10.31
N VAL A 18 7.59 -2.05 -10.25
CA VAL A 18 8.44 -2.84 -11.13
C VAL A 18 9.04 -3.99 -10.35
N CYS A 19 8.96 -5.19 -10.93
CA CYS A 19 9.69 -6.35 -10.42
C CYS A 19 11.11 -6.32 -11.00
N GLU A 20 12.08 -5.85 -10.22
CA GLU A 20 13.49 -5.80 -10.64
C GLU A 20 14.10 -7.20 -10.60
N SER A 21 13.93 -7.90 -9.49
CA SER A 21 14.32 -9.30 -9.34
C SER A 21 13.24 -10.08 -8.57
N PRO A 22 12.63 -11.13 -9.17
CA PRO A 22 11.55 -11.87 -8.52
C PRO A 22 11.96 -12.40 -7.15
N HIS A 23 11.12 -12.16 -6.16
CA HIS A 23 11.36 -12.55 -4.75
C HIS A 23 12.58 -11.90 -4.09
N GLU A 24 13.18 -10.87 -4.72
CA GLU A 24 14.38 -10.20 -4.21
C GLU A 24 14.24 -8.68 -4.16
N GLN A 25 13.74 -8.04 -5.22
CA GLN A 25 13.69 -6.58 -5.33
C GLN A 25 12.47 -6.07 -6.11
N TRP A 26 11.88 -4.99 -5.62
CA TRP A 26 10.79 -4.26 -6.27
C TRP A 26 10.99 -2.74 -6.17
N THR A 27 10.77 -2.04 -7.27
CA THR A 27 10.70 -0.57 -7.29
C THR A 27 9.25 -0.14 -7.17
N VAL A 28 8.98 0.83 -6.29
CA VAL A 28 7.69 1.50 -6.12
C VAL A 28 7.94 3.00 -6.25
N SER A 29 7.59 3.56 -7.41
CA SER A 29 7.84 4.97 -7.69
C SER A 29 6.59 5.67 -8.22
N ASN A 30 6.41 6.93 -7.88
CA ASN A 30 5.34 7.75 -8.44
C ASN A 30 5.72 9.22 -8.50
N GLU A 31 5.07 9.94 -9.40
CA GLU A 31 4.85 11.38 -9.31
C GLU A 31 3.35 11.58 -9.43
N SER A 32 2.73 12.02 -8.34
CA SER A 32 1.27 12.09 -8.26
C SER A 32 0.79 13.23 -7.36
N ARG A 33 -0.50 13.19 -6.99
CA ARG A 33 -1.08 14.02 -5.94
C ARG A 33 -1.72 13.16 -4.88
N ALA A 34 -1.44 13.49 -3.63
CA ALA A 34 -2.16 12.99 -2.46
C ALA A 34 -3.10 14.10 -1.92
N THR A 35 -4.00 13.72 -1.02
CA THR A 35 -4.80 14.72 -0.29
C THR A 35 -4.09 15.04 1.03
N ALA A 36 -3.58 16.25 1.16
CA ALA A 36 -3.06 16.76 2.42
C ALA A 36 -4.22 17.09 3.36
N ILE A 37 -4.15 16.55 4.58
CA ILE A 37 -5.17 16.65 5.60
C ILE A 37 -4.49 17.15 6.88
N ASP A 38 -5.15 18.07 7.59
CA ASP A 38 -4.59 18.72 8.79
C ASP A 38 -4.68 17.82 10.02
N ASP A 39 -5.82 17.15 10.23
CA ASP A 39 -6.04 16.17 11.28
C ASP A 39 -6.18 14.76 10.66
N PRO A 40 -5.32 13.78 11.00
CA PRO A 40 -5.46 12.42 10.49
C PRO A 40 -6.86 11.84 10.64
N THR A 41 -7.60 12.19 11.69
CA THR A 41 -8.96 11.69 11.93
C THR A 41 -10.01 12.21 10.94
N ASP A 42 -9.73 13.28 10.17
CA ASP A 42 -10.63 13.77 9.11
C ASP A 42 -10.79 12.77 7.95
N LEU A 43 -9.85 11.83 7.79
CA LEU A 43 -9.96 10.71 6.87
C LEU A 43 -11.14 9.78 7.20
N LYS A 44 -11.58 9.72 8.46
CA LYS A 44 -12.77 8.94 8.86
C LYS A 44 -14.04 9.52 8.22
N GLY A 45 -14.08 10.83 8.00
CA GLY A 45 -15.13 11.55 7.30
C GLY A 45 -14.99 11.45 5.77
N LEU A 46 -15.29 12.53 5.04
CA LEU A 46 -15.16 12.51 3.58
C LEU A 46 -13.69 12.53 3.10
N GLY A 47 -12.73 12.73 4.02
CA GLY A 47 -11.31 12.82 3.70
C GLY A 47 -11.00 13.99 2.76
N TYR A 48 -11.73 15.09 2.89
CA TYR A 48 -11.47 16.29 2.10
C TYR A 48 -10.24 17.00 2.62
N GLY A 49 -9.44 17.49 1.69
CA GLY A 49 -8.22 18.23 1.98
C GLY A 49 -7.67 18.85 0.71
N MET A 50 -6.42 19.30 0.79
CA MET A 50 -5.77 19.97 -0.32
C MET A 50 -5.06 18.96 -1.22
N PRO A 51 -5.34 18.92 -2.53
CA PRO A 51 -4.54 18.14 -3.46
C PRO A 51 -3.10 18.66 -3.45
N THR A 52 -2.15 17.84 -3.01
CA THR A 52 -0.74 18.20 -2.81
C THR A 52 0.13 17.25 -3.62
N ALA A 53 1.09 17.81 -4.36
CA ALA A 53 2.01 16.98 -5.14
C ALA A 53 2.87 16.11 -4.21
N ILE A 54 3.02 14.84 -4.59
CA ILE A 54 3.84 13.86 -3.90
C ILE A 54 4.65 13.07 -4.93
N ALA A 55 5.91 12.83 -4.63
CA ALA A 55 6.74 11.89 -5.35
C ALA A 55 7.30 10.85 -4.39
N SER A 56 7.37 9.61 -4.83
CA SER A 56 8.02 8.52 -4.09
C SER A 56 8.99 7.86 -5.04
N ASP A 57 10.19 7.59 -4.54
CA ASP A 57 11.16 6.75 -5.22
C ASP A 57 11.68 5.75 -4.21
N LEU A 58 11.08 4.56 -4.21
CA LEU A 58 11.25 3.55 -3.17
C LEU A 58 11.70 2.23 -3.76
N GLU A 59 12.69 1.64 -3.11
CA GLU A 59 13.20 0.31 -3.40
C GLU A 59 12.87 -0.61 -2.22
N TRP A 60 12.20 -1.72 -2.50
CA TRP A 60 11.94 -2.78 -1.54
C TRP A 60 12.88 -3.96 -1.79
N TYR A 61 13.52 -4.44 -0.74
CA TYR A 61 14.42 -5.59 -0.78
C TYR A 61 13.97 -6.69 0.18
N ALA A 62 14.00 -7.94 -0.28
CA ALA A 62 13.72 -9.09 0.55
C ALA A 62 14.82 -9.32 1.60
N VAL A 63 14.42 -9.56 2.85
CA VAL A 63 15.34 -10.01 3.92
C VAL A 63 15.12 -11.47 4.32
N ARG A 64 14.05 -12.08 3.81
CA ARG A 64 13.71 -13.50 4.00
C ARG A 64 13.10 -14.08 2.71
N PRO A 65 13.16 -15.41 2.52
CA PRO A 65 12.40 -16.08 1.47
C PRO A 65 10.90 -15.80 1.60
N SER A 66 10.18 -15.79 0.49
CA SER A 66 8.72 -15.71 0.51
C SER A 66 8.11 -16.96 1.13
N VAL A 67 7.03 -16.78 1.88
CA VAL A 67 6.22 -17.84 2.48
C VAL A 67 4.90 -17.92 1.72
N SER A 68 4.57 -19.09 1.19
CA SER A 68 3.28 -19.31 0.53
C SER A 68 2.14 -19.16 1.54
N PHE A 69 1.05 -18.53 1.08
CA PHE A 69 -0.21 -18.55 1.79
C PHE A 69 -0.85 -19.95 1.75
N ASP A 70 -1.84 -20.18 2.62
CA ASP A 70 -2.60 -21.44 2.62
C ASP A 70 -3.26 -21.65 1.23
N GLU A 71 -3.36 -22.92 0.82
CA GLU A 71 -3.86 -23.31 -0.51
C GLU A 71 -3.04 -22.76 -1.70
N GLU A 72 -1.85 -22.20 -1.46
CA GLU A 72 -0.92 -21.67 -2.47
C GLU A 72 -1.53 -20.55 -3.36
N HIS A 73 -2.49 -19.80 -2.82
CA HIS A 73 -3.14 -18.67 -3.50
C HIS A 73 -2.41 -17.32 -3.31
N GLY A 74 -1.09 -17.39 -3.17
CA GLY A 74 -0.24 -16.24 -3.01
C GLY A 74 0.98 -16.51 -2.14
N TYR A 75 1.69 -15.44 -1.81
CA TYR A 75 2.77 -15.44 -0.84
C TYR A 75 2.87 -14.12 -0.09
N GLU A 76 3.55 -14.16 1.05
CA GLU A 76 4.06 -13.00 1.75
C GLU A 76 5.58 -13.02 1.87
N GLN A 77 6.17 -11.86 2.12
CA GLN A 77 7.61 -11.73 2.24
C GLN A 77 7.98 -10.54 3.12
N SER A 78 8.86 -10.79 4.10
CA SER A 78 9.49 -9.74 4.90
C SER A 78 10.61 -9.08 4.11
N GLY A 79 10.72 -7.77 4.24
CA GLY A 79 11.74 -6.98 3.55
C GLY A 79 12.08 -5.70 4.29
N VAL A 80 12.81 -4.84 3.59
CA VAL A 80 13.08 -3.47 3.98
C VAL A 80 12.79 -2.55 2.82
N VAL A 81 12.45 -1.30 3.10
CA VAL A 81 12.33 -0.22 2.12
C VAL A 81 13.45 0.79 2.33
N HIS A 82 14.08 1.18 1.22
CA HIS A 82 15.01 2.28 1.14
C HIS A 82 14.50 3.27 0.08
N GLY A 83 14.70 4.57 0.28
CA GLY A 83 14.34 5.57 -0.72
C GLY A 83 13.88 6.88 -0.13
N VAL A 84 13.12 7.65 -0.91
CA VAL A 84 12.66 8.99 -0.52
C VAL A 84 11.20 9.21 -0.86
N VAL A 85 10.51 9.93 0.02
CA VAL A 85 9.19 10.48 -0.22
C VAL A 85 9.28 12.01 -0.16
N GLU A 86 8.84 12.67 -1.22
CA GLU A 86 8.82 14.12 -1.35
C GLU A 86 7.37 14.60 -1.37
N VAL A 87 7.05 15.59 -0.54
CA VAL A 87 5.73 16.23 -0.52
C VAL A 87 5.94 17.71 -0.72
N GLU A 88 5.16 18.31 -1.62
CA GLU A 88 5.24 19.74 -1.91
C GLU A 88 5.17 20.59 -0.62
N GLY A 89 6.15 21.48 -0.46
CA GLY A 89 6.24 22.34 0.73
C GLY A 89 6.83 21.68 1.97
N ARG A 90 7.31 20.43 1.91
CA ARG A 90 7.99 19.74 3.00
C ARG A 90 9.42 19.34 2.63
N ALA A 91 10.25 19.13 3.64
CA ALA A 91 11.57 18.51 3.42
C ALA A 91 11.38 17.05 2.98
N PRO A 92 12.22 16.53 2.07
CA PRO A 92 12.21 15.12 1.70
C PRO A 92 12.34 14.21 2.92
N PHE A 93 11.55 13.14 2.94
CA PHE A 93 11.58 12.13 3.99
C PHE A 93 12.29 10.89 3.49
N GLY A 94 13.50 10.66 4.00
CA GLY A 94 14.30 9.49 3.66
C GLY A 94 13.90 8.27 4.49
N LEU A 95 13.80 7.13 3.82
CA LEU A 95 13.65 5.80 4.42
C LEU A 95 14.97 5.06 4.22
N ASP A 96 15.59 4.63 5.31
CA ASP A 96 16.85 3.89 5.27
C ASP A 96 16.64 2.50 5.87
N GLU A 97 16.53 1.50 4.99
CA GLU A 97 16.26 0.10 5.32
C GLU A 97 15.17 -0.10 6.39
N VAL A 98 14.08 0.67 6.26
CA VAL A 98 12.96 0.60 7.21
C VAL A 98 12.24 -0.73 7.02
N SER A 99 11.94 -1.41 8.13
CA SER A 99 11.23 -2.69 8.10
C SER A 99 9.94 -2.59 7.29
N ALA A 100 9.79 -3.49 6.33
CA ALA A 100 8.68 -3.51 5.40
C ALA A 100 8.21 -4.94 5.15
N TRP A 101 7.06 -5.06 4.50
CA TRP A 101 6.44 -6.34 4.21
C TRP A 101 5.65 -6.23 2.90
N ARG A 102 5.66 -7.30 2.12
CA ARG A 102 4.99 -7.39 0.82
C ARG A 102 4.17 -8.66 0.74
N CYS A 103 2.96 -8.58 0.18
CA CYS A 103 2.17 -9.73 -0.19
C CYS A 103 1.78 -9.69 -1.66
N HIS A 104 1.64 -10.85 -2.28
CA HIS A 104 1.04 -11.00 -3.60
C HIS A 104 0.06 -12.18 -3.55
N ARG A 105 -1.20 -11.93 -3.91
CA ARG A 105 -2.25 -12.97 -3.99
C ARG A 105 -2.81 -13.07 -5.40
N TRP A 106 -3.18 -14.28 -5.79
CA TRP A 106 -3.79 -14.59 -7.08
C TRP A 106 -4.95 -15.56 -6.89
N TRP A 107 -5.88 -15.55 -7.84
CA TRP A 107 -7.06 -16.41 -7.82
C TRP A 107 -7.40 -16.89 -9.24
N THR A 108 -8.05 -18.04 -9.32
CA THR A 108 -8.61 -18.56 -10.57
C THR A 108 -10.08 -18.16 -10.70
N ASN A 109 -10.53 -17.91 -11.93
CA ASN A 109 -11.92 -17.56 -12.19
C ASN A 109 -12.86 -18.68 -11.73
N GLY A 110 -13.82 -18.38 -10.85
CA GLY A 110 -14.75 -19.37 -10.28
C GLY A 110 -14.36 -19.90 -8.90
N SER A 111 -13.15 -19.65 -8.41
CA SER A 111 -12.88 -19.67 -6.97
C SER A 111 -13.78 -18.62 -6.29
N GLY A 112 -14.30 -18.88 -5.09
CA GLY A 112 -15.09 -17.90 -4.36
C GLY A 112 -14.22 -16.68 -4.08
N ILE A 113 -14.25 -15.69 -4.99
CA ILE A 113 -13.27 -14.60 -5.03
C ILE A 113 -13.32 -13.89 -3.68
N PRO A 114 -12.26 -13.99 -2.87
CA PRO A 114 -12.21 -13.25 -1.62
C PRO A 114 -12.07 -11.79 -2.02
N LYS A 115 -13.11 -11.01 -1.70
CA LYS A 115 -13.07 -9.59 -1.93
C LYS A 115 -12.15 -8.99 -0.88
N MET A 116 -11.16 -8.22 -1.31
CA MET A 116 -10.57 -7.21 -0.45
C MET A 116 -11.67 -6.18 -0.17
N VAL A 117 -12.41 -6.39 0.91
CA VAL A 117 -13.45 -5.47 1.35
C VAL A 117 -12.78 -4.44 2.23
N MET A 118 -12.43 -3.28 1.67
CA MET A 118 -12.20 -2.11 2.51
C MET A 118 -13.55 -1.67 3.08
N ALA A 119 -13.84 -2.13 4.30
CA ALA A 119 -14.97 -1.63 5.06
C ALA A 119 -14.45 -0.56 6.02
N ARG A 120 -14.96 0.67 5.88
CA ARG A 120 -14.93 1.60 6.99
C ARG A 120 -15.99 1.15 7.98
N THR A 121 -15.57 0.70 9.14
CA THR A 121 -16.50 0.36 10.20
C THR A 121 -16.76 1.61 11.04
N SER A 122 -18.00 1.80 11.48
CA SER A 122 -18.39 2.92 12.33
C SER A 122 -18.15 2.62 13.82
N ASP A 123 -17.61 1.44 14.14
CA ASP A 123 -17.19 1.05 15.48
C ASP A 123 -15.78 1.59 15.76
N ARG A 124 -15.48 1.87 17.03
CA ARG A 124 -14.21 2.52 17.41
C ARG A 124 -13.01 1.57 17.42
N GLU A 125 -13.24 0.28 17.17
CA GLU A 125 -12.17 -0.73 17.20
C GLU A 125 -11.43 -0.83 15.87
N ALA A 126 -12.02 -0.38 14.76
CA ALA A 126 -11.40 -0.45 13.44
C ALA A 126 -11.86 0.72 12.56
N ASP A 127 -10.97 1.27 11.74
CA ASP A 127 -11.31 2.24 10.71
C ASP A 127 -11.20 1.64 9.30
N VAL A 128 -10.32 0.65 9.12
CA VAL A 128 -10.21 -0.16 7.91
C VAL A 128 -9.97 -1.61 8.29
N ILE A 129 -10.74 -2.52 7.69
CA ILE A 129 -10.51 -3.95 7.78
C ILE A 129 -10.08 -4.44 6.39
N PHE A 130 -8.97 -5.17 6.32
CA PHE A 130 -8.64 -5.99 5.16
C PHE A 130 -8.94 -7.44 5.51
N GLN A 131 -10.00 -7.98 4.90
CA GLN A 131 -10.27 -9.41 4.99
C GLN A 131 -9.47 -10.15 3.93
N THR A 132 -8.62 -11.06 4.38
CA THR A 132 -7.87 -11.96 3.50
C THR A 132 -8.72 -13.18 3.08
N PRO A 133 -8.33 -13.89 2.01
CA PRO A 133 -8.90 -15.18 1.61
C PRO A 133 -9.03 -16.23 2.72
N GLU A 134 -8.06 -16.30 3.63
CA GLU A 134 -8.04 -17.25 4.76
C GLU A 134 -8.92 -16.81 5.93
N ALA A 135 -9.72 -15.76 5.76
CA ALA A 135 -10.45 -15.08 6.82
C ALA A 135 -9.58 -14.43 7.90
N SER A 136 -8.26 -14.33 7.71
CA SER A 136 -7.42 -13.44 8.53
C SER A 136 -7.88 -12.00 8.32
N LEU A 137 -8.11 -11.28 9.40
CA LEU A 137 -8.51 -9.87 9.40
C LEU A 137 -7.29 -9.03 9.73
N TRP A 138 -6.95 -8.07 8.87
CA TRP A 138 -6.04 -7.00 9.24
C TRP A 138 -6.84 -5.76 9.51
N THR A 139 -6.90 -5.44 10.78
CA THR A 139 -7.68 -4.34 11.30
C THR A 139 -6.74 -3.17 11.53
N PHE A 140 -7.08 -2.00 11.01
CA PHE A 140 -6.34 -0.77 11.23
C PHE A 140 -7.27 0.26 11.83
N SER A 141 -6.81 0.93 12.88
CA SER A 141 -7.42 2.13 13.42
C SER A 141 -6.63 3.35 12.98
N LEU A 142 -7.30 4.48 12.91
CA LEU A 142 -6.76 5.79 12.65
C LEU A 142 -7.07 6.67 13.85
N ASP A 143 -6.04 7.21 14.49
CA ASP A 143 -6.18 8.18 15.57
C ASP A 143 -5.39 9.47 15.25
N GLU A 144 -5.25 10.37 16.22
CA GLU A 144 -4.51 11.62 16.04
C GLU A 144 -3.01 11.42 15.71
N HIS A 145 -2.47 10.22 15.91
CA HIS A 145 -1.09 9.85 15.57
C HIS A 145 -0.99 9.14 14.21
N GLY A 146 -2.12 8.86 13.54
CA GLY A 146 -2.17 8.22 12.24
C GLY A 146 -2.66 6.77 12.31
N TRP A 147 -2.28 5.98 11.29
CA TRP A 147 -2.70 4.59 11.18
C TRP A 147 -1.92 3.67 12.11
N SER A 148 -2.64 2.78 12.80
CA SER A 148 -2.07 1.71 13.61
C SER A 148 -2.80 0.40 13.36
N GLN A 149 -2.07 -0.71 13.36
CA GLN A 149 -2.71 -2.04 13.31
C GLN A 149 -3.34 -2.36 14.67
N VAL A 150 -4.58 -2.85 14.64
CA VAL A 150 -5.32 -3.34 15.80
C VAL A 150 -5.14 -4.86 15.86
N MET A 151 -4.64 -5.35 17.00
CA MET A 151 -4.44 -6.79 17.26
C MET A 151 -5.72 -7.50 17.65
#